data_AF-A0A183HHW5-F1
#
_entry.id   AF-A0A183HHW5-F1
#
_cell.length_a   1.000
_cell.length_b   1.000
_cell.length_c   1.000
_cell.angle_alpha   90.00
_cell.angle_beta   90.00
_cell.angle_gamma   90.00
#
_symmetry.space_group_name_H-M   'P 1'
#
loop_
_entity.id
_entity.type
_entity.pdbx_description
1 polymer ?
#
loop_
_entity_poly.entity_id
_entity_poly.type
_entity_poly.pdbx_seq_one_letter_code
_entity_poly.pdbx_strand_id
1 'polypeptide(L)' 'MMKLAPDFKFGAYLNVVYKKSGDNGNGSMIVTAKQRLDREAEFPGKQLEIPIILKDSGGLQSERSVYIIIGDEVGDLY' A
#
# COMPACT_ATOMS: atom_id res chain seq x y z
N MET A 1 10.27 8.53 -9.79
CA MET A 1 9.65 9.06 -8.56
C MET A 1 8.30 8.39 -8.39
N MET A 2 7.99 7.92 -7.18
CA MET A 2 6.69 7.34 -6.83
C MET A 2 5.99 8.25 -5.82
N LYS A 3 4.67 8.39 -5.94
CA LYS A 3 3.83 9.14 -5.00
C LYS A 3 2.51 8.39 -4.78
N LEU A 4 1.92 8.60 -3.61
CA LEU A 4 0.55 8.18 -3.33
C LEU A 4 -0.42 9.08 -4.10
N ALA A 5 -1.42 8.48 -4.75
CA ALA A 5 -2.44 9.25 -5.45
C ALA A 5 -3.43 9.91 -4.45
N PRO A 6 -4.06 11.04 -4.80
CA PRO A 6 -4.91 11.81 -3.88
C PRO A 6 -6.18 11.08 -3.42
N ASP A 7 -6.63 10.09 -4.16
CA ASP A 7 -7.82 9.26 -3.92
C ASP A 7 -7.57 8.09 -2.95
N PHE A 8 -6.38 8.01 -2.36
CA PHE A 8 -6.08 7.03 -1.32
C PHE A 8 -6.98 7.21 -0.09
N LYS A 9 -7.81 6.19 0.18
CA LYS A 9 -8.86 6.23 1.21
C LYS A 9 -8.54 5.48 2.51
N PHE A 10 -7.44 4.73 2.57
CA PHE A 10 -7.14 3.86 3.72
C PHE A 10 -6.15 4.47 4.73
N GLY A 11 -5.97 5.80 4.76
CA GLY A 11 -5.00 6.47 5.65
C GLY A 11 -5.30 6.33 7.15
N ALA A 12 -6.55 6.00 7.51
CA ALA A 12 -6.88 5.62 8.89
C ALA A 12 -6.31 4.25 9.28
N TYR A 13 -6.17 3.33 8.32
CA TYR A 13 -5.81 1.91 8.52
C TYR A 13 -4.35 1.61 8.19
N LEU A 14 -3.78 2.31 7.21
CA LEU A 14 -2.44 2.08 6.68
C LEU A 14 -1.62 3.37 6.77
N ASN A 15 -0.36 3.21 7.19
CA ASN A 15 0.67 4.22 6.97
C ASN A 15 1.45 3.82 5.71
N VAL A 16 1.54 4.73 4.74
CA VAL A 16 2.23 4.50 3.46
C VAL A 16 3.33 5.53 3.32
N VAL A 17 4.58 5.08 3.26
CA VAL A 17 5.77 5.94 3.15
C VAL A 17 6.56 5.54 1.92
N TYR A 18 6.85 6.51 1.05
CA TYR A 18 7.79 6.31 -0.05
C TYR A 18 9.21 6.69 0.38
N LYS A 19 10.13 5.76 0.22
CA LYS A 19 11.56 5.96 0.47
C LYS A 19 12.31 5.93 -0.85
N LYS A 20 12.72 7.10 -1.34
CA LYS A 20 13.48 7.23 -2.60
C LYS A 20 14.80 6.43 -2.59
N SER A 21 15.46 6.32 -1.44
CA SER A 21 16.70 5.54 -1.29
C SER A 21 16.49 4.06 -0.98
N GLY A 22 15.25 3.57 -0.95
CA GLY A 22 14.95 2.14 -0.82
C GLY A 22 15.42 1.35 -2.04
N ASP A 23 15.53 0.03 -1.90
CA ASP A 23 15.91 -0.90 -2.97
C ASP A 23 17.10 -0.43 -3.81
N ASN A 24 18.27 -0.24 -3.18
CA ASN A 24 19.52 0.20 -3.83
C ASN A 24 19.38 1.48 -4.69
N GLY A 25 18.44 2.37 -4.36
CA GLY A 25 18.20 3.63 -5.08
C GLY A 25 17.07 3.57 -6.11
N ASN A 26 16.44 2.41 -6.31
CA ASN A 26 15.23 2.28 -7.16
C ASN A 26 13.97 2.84 -6.47
N GLY A 27 14.04 3.00 -5.15
CA GLY A 27 12.95 3.45 -4.31
C GLY A 27 12.08 2.30 -3.83
N SER A 28 11.56 2.42 -2.61
CA SER A 28 10.65 1.46 -2.02
C SER A 28 9.41 2.13 -1.44
N MET A 29 8.32 1.38 -1.39
CA MET A 29 7.12 1.75 -0.63
C MET A 29 7.08 0.89 0.62
N ILE A 30 6.99 1.55 1.78
CA ILE A 30 6.82 0.90 3.07
C ILE A 30 5.35 1.09 3.46
N VAL A 31 4.66 -0.03 3.66
CA VAL A 31 3.28 -0.02 4.15
C VAL A 31 3.23 -0.69 5.52
N THR A 32 2.59 -0.03 6.47
CA THR A 32 2.42 -0.55 7.83
C THR A 32 0.97 -0.44 8.24
N ALA A 33 0.41 -1.53 8.77
CA ALA A 33 -0.92 -1.51 9.36
C ALA A 33 -0.89 -0.68 10.66
N LYS A 34 -1.82 0.26 10.81
CA LYS A 34 -1.96 1.10 12.00
C LYS A 34 -2.81 0.44 13.10
N GLN A 35 -3.54 -0.62 12.74
CA GLN A 35 -4.41 -1.39 13.61
C GLN A 35 -4.56 -2.81 13.07
N ARG A 36 -5.12 -3.72 13.88
CA ARG A 36 -5.50 -5.06 13.42
C ARG A 36 -6.55 -4.92 12.31
N LEU A 37 -6.34 -5.63 11.22
CA LEU A 37 -7.24 -5.63 10.07
C LEU A 37 -8.09 -6.89 10.13
N ASP A 38 -9.40 -6.72 9.99
CA ASP A 38 -10.35 -7.81 9.87
C ASP A 38 -10.75 -7.94 8.40
N ARG A 39 -10.49 -9.12 7.83
CA ARG A 39 -10.79 -9.43 6.43
C ARG A 39 -12.28 -9.60 6.16
N GLU A 40 -13.09 -9.89 7.17
CA GLU A 40 -14.54 -10.08 7.06
C GLU A 40 -15.33 -8.80 7.39
N ALA A 41 -14.65 -7.75 7.86
CA ALA A 41 -15.28 -6.45 8.08
C ALA A 41 -15.79 -5.83 6.78
N GLU A 42 -16.94 -5.13 6.84
CA GLU A 42 -17.49 -4.40 5.70
C GLU A 42 -16.52 -3.32 5.19
N PHE A 43 -15.78 -2.69 6.11
CA PHE A 43 -14.72 -1.73 5.80
C PHE A 43 -13.58 -1.83 6.84
N PRO A 44 -12.30 -1.91 6.43
CA PRO A 44 -11.76 -1.68 5.08
C PRO A 44 -11.86 -2.92 4.17
N GLY A 45 -12.31 -4.06 4.70
CA GLY A 45 -12.47 -5.31 3.99
C GLY A 45 -11.16 -6.04 3.69
N LYS A 46 -11.29 -7.10 2.90
CA LYS A 46 -10.19 -8.01 2.56
C LYS A 46 -9.12 -7.43 1.64
N GLN A 47 -9.47 -6.48 0.77
CA GLN A 47 -8.59 -5.94 -0.25
C GLN A 47 -8.51 -4.42 -0.14
N LEU A 48 -7.30 -3.92 0.14
CA LEU A 48 -7.02 -2.50 0.27
C LEU A 48 -6.17 -2.06 -0.93
N GLU A 49 -6.74 -1.18 -1.75
CA GLU A 49 -6.07 -0.56 -2.89
C GLU A 49 -5.26 0.67 -2.45
N ILE A 50 -4.00 0.72 -2.90
CA ILE A 50 -3.08 1.85 -2.75
C ILE A 50 -2.78 2.37 -4.15
N PRO A 51 -3.51 3.39 -4.62
CA PRO A 51 -3.25 4.00 -5.91
C PRO A 51 -1.93 4.80 -5.84
N ILE A 52 -1.07 4.60 -6.82
CA ILE A 52 0.25 5.21 -6.92
C ILE A 52 0.44 5.90 -8.27
N ILE A 53 1.18 6.99 -8.24
CA ILE A 53 1.64 7.73 -9.41
C ILE A 53 3.12 7.46 -9.58
N LEU A 54 3.50 6.89 -10.72
CA LEU A 54 4.88 6.65 -11.13
C LEU A 54 5.27 7.69 -12.18
N LYS A 55 6.35 8.41 -11.93
CA LYS A 55 6.97 9.35 -12.87
C LYS A 55 8.40 8.93 -13.18
N ASP A 56 8.75 8.78 -14.44
CA ASP A 56 10.12 8.48 -14.86
C ASP A 56 11.00 9.74 -14.90
N SER A 57 12.27 9.59 -15.30
CA SER A 57 13.20 10.70 -15.48
C SER A 57 12.92 11.54 -16.74
N GLY A 58 12.25 10.97 -17.74
CA GLY A 58 11.84 11.65 -18.97
C GLY A 58 10.60 12.52 -18.82
N GLY A 59 9.92 12.43 -17.67
CA GLY A 59 8.75 13.23 -17.33
C GLY A 59 7.42 12.53 -17.58
N LEU A 60 7.41 11.30 -18.12
CA LEU A 60 6.20 10.52 -18.33
C LEU A 60 5.64 10.07 -16.98
N GLN A 61 4.31 10.13 -16.88
CA GLN A 61 3.56 9.76 -15.68
C GLN A 61 2.59 8.62 -15.99
N SER A 62 2.46 7.67 -15.07
CA SER A 62 1.45 6.63 -15.13
C SER A 62 0.82 6.42 -13.75
N GLU A 63 -0.48 6.11 -13.75
CA GLU A 63 -1.21 5.67 -12.57
C GLU A 63 -1.26 4.14 -12.56
N ARG A 64 -1.04 3.58 -11.37
CA ARG A 64 -1.02 2.15 -11.08
C ARG A 64 -1.58 1.93 -9.68
N SER A 65 -1.90 0.69 -9.34
CA SER A 65 -2.35 0.35 -8.00
C SER A 65 -1.53 -0.80 -7.43
N VAL A 66 -1.23 -0.70 -6.13
CA VAL A 66 -0.75 -1.81 -5.31
C VAL A 66 -1.91 -2.29 -4.46
N TYR A 67 -2.09 -3.61 -4.37
CA TYR A 67 -3.16 -4.20 -3.57
C TYR A 67 -2.57 -4.93 -2.37
N ILE A 68 -3.10 -4.64 -1.20
CA ILE A 68 -2.86 -5.41 0.02
C ILE A 68 -4.04 -6.35 0.21
N ILE A 69 -3.75 -7.64 0.28
CA ILE A 69 -4.74 -8.69 0.55
C ILE A 69 -4.55 -9.16 1.99
N ILE A 70 -5.60 -9.03 2.80
CA ILE A 70 -5.60 -9.50 4.18
C ILE A 70 -5.82 -11.00 4.17
N GLY A 71 -4.78 -11.73 4.57
CA GLY A 71 -4.81 -13.17 4.74
C GLY A 71 -5.67 -13.59 5.93
N ASP A 72 -5.95 -14.89 6.01
CA ASP A 72 -6.50 -15.45 7.23
C ASP A 72 -5.44 -15.48 8.34
N GLU A 73 -5.88 -15.43 9.59
CA GLU A 73 -4.99 -15.77 10.70
C GLU A 73 -4.85 -17.30 10.65
N VAL A 74 -3.67 -17.80 10.30
CA VAL A 74 -3.39 -19.23 10.47
C VAL A 74 -3.34 -19.43 11.98
N GLY A 75 -4.47 -19.85 12.56
CA GLY A 75 -4.50 -20.28 13.95
C GLY A 75 -3.46 -21.37 14.10
N ASP A 76 -2.51 -21.18 15.02
CA ASP A 76 -1.52 -22.20 15.34
C ASP A 76 -2.29 -23.49 15.65
N LEU A 77 -2.23 -24.46 14.72
CA LEU A 77 -2.73 -25.80 14.94
C LEU A 77 -1.80 -26.41 15.99
N TYR A 78 -2.30 -26.52 17.22
CA TYR A 78 -1.68 -27.29 18.30
C TYR A 78 -1.52 -28.76 17.90
#